data_AF-A0A9W6AUQ6-F1
#
_entry.id   AF-A0A9W6AUQ6-F1
#
_cell.length_a   1.000
_cell.length_b   1.000
_cell.length_c   1.000
_cell.angle_alpha   90.00
_cell.angle_beta   90.00
_cell.angle_gamma   90.00
#
_symmetry.space_group_name_H-M   'P 1'
#
loop_
_entity.id
_entity.type
_entity.pdbx_description
1 polymer ?
#
loop_
_entity_poly.entity_id
_entity_poly.type
_entity_poly.pdbx_seq_one_letter_code
_entity_poly.pdbx_strand_id
1 'polypeptide(L)'
;MSVVGPNAKSHKDLIKCLEKKQAIMERLAAIKERVTNLPLSCLSEEFQEHIGIVLTYYDLRDHFGTSDKVYFIPYAGRLFPTIPWDEAKLFDFDPSPRRETYHIHRNLDKILAYLTPIKEIWTERKFFGDNVQVGEDFRDVYHWYVVKEADAQKDPEKTHCTLRVLQYTEPEELLMRSEVLSALTYMMHKLTYKCYEDQTIFPVLITSIFPSKVRILQVYFDGEDLHFSKTHIYDLKETNHQTYTLLARWAYPIPCGDLKAVNIRGKKLSTAVMEQVEDWKEEQEAMNMDDSPDK
;
A
#
# COMPACT_ATOMS: atom_id res chain seq x y z
N MET A 1 -10.54 -30.75 28.96
CA MET A 1 -10.51 -29.28 28.84
C MET A 1 -10.56 -28.96 27.35
N SER A 2 -11.73 -28.56 26.84
CA SER A 2 -11.90 -28.24 25.42
C SER A 2 -11.14 -26.95 25.12
N VAL A 3 -10.24 -27.02 24.15
CA VAL A 3 -9.60 -25.85 23.57
C VAL A 3 -10.68 -25.12 22.78
N VAL A 4 -11.13 -23.99 23.31
CA VAL A 4 -12.06 -23.08 22.62
C VAL A 4 -11.31 -22.54 21.41
N GLY A 5 -11.76 -22.91 20.20
CA GLY A 5 -11.26 -22.35 18.95
C GLY A 5 -11.46 -20.83 18.90
N PRO A 6 -10.67 -20.11 18.09
CA PRO A 6 -10.73 -18.65 18.05
C PRO A 6 -12.13 -18.18 17.65
N ASN A 7 -12.70 -17.30 18.48
CA ASN A 7 -13.97 -16.59 18.34
C ASN A 7 -14.48 -16.49 16.88
N ALA A 8 -15.45 -17.33 16.50
CA ALA A 8 -16.27 -17.06 15.33
C ALA A 8 -17.03 -15.75 15.56
N LYS A 9 -16.67 -14.68 14.83
CA LYS A 9 -17.40 -13.40 14.88
C LYS A 9 -18.85 -13.65 14.50
N SER A 10 -19.77 -12.95 15.16
CA SER A 10 -21.18 -13.15 14.87
C SER A 10 -21.51 -12.70 13.44
N HIS A 11 -22.45 -13.37 12.78
CA HIS A 11 -22.98 -12.99 11.45
C HIS A 11 -23.32 -11.50 11.36
N LYS A 12 -23.85 -10.94 12.45
CA LYS A 12 -24.19 -9.53 12.59
C LYS A 12 -22.96 -8.61 12.52
N ASP A 13 -21.83 -9.04 13.08
CA ASP A 13 -20.57 -8.29 13.04
C ASP A 13 -19.96 -8.31 11.63
N LEU A 14 -20.07 -9.43 10.92
CA LEU A 14 -19.66 -9.55 9.52
C LEU A 14 -20.47 -8.60 8.63
N ILE A 15 -21.80 -8.65 8.71
CA ILE A 15 -22.68 -7.73 7.94
C ILE A 15 -22.29 -6.28 8.23
N LYS A 16 -22.14 -5.90 9.50
CA LYS A 16 -21.74 -4.54 9.89
C LYS A 16 -20.37 -4.15 9.32
N CYS A 17 -19.42 -5.09 9.25
CA CYS A 17 -18.12 -4.85 8.64
C CYS A 17 -18.25 -4.62 7.11
N LEU A 18 -19.02 -5.46 6.43
CA LEU A 18 -19.29 -5.33 5.00
C LEU A 18 -19.99 -4.00 4.67
N GLU A 19 -20.97 -3.58 5.48
CA GLU A 19 -21.63 -2.28 5.33
C GLU A 19 -20.61 -1.12 5.46
N LYS A 20 -19.65 -1.22 6.38
CA LYS A 20 -18.56 -0.24 6.50
C LYS A 20 -17.64 -0.27 5.29
N LYS A 21 -17.24 -1.45 4.82
CA LYS A 21 -16.42 -1.58 3.60
C LYS A 21 -17.09 -0.96 2.38
N GLN A 22 -18.41 -1.13 2.23
CA GLN A 22 -19.18 -0.49 1.18
C GLN A 22 -19.11 1.04 1.29
N ALA A 23 -19.28 1.59 2.50
CA ALA A 23 -19.15 3.03 2.72
C ALA A 23 -17.74 3.56 2.39
N ILE A 24 -16.70 2.81 2.76
CA ILE A 24 -15.30 3.15 2.43
C ILE A 24 -15.09 3.10 0.92
N MET A 25 -15.55 2.05 0.25
CA MET A 25 -15.44 1.88 -1.20
C MET A 25 -16.06 3.08 -1.95
N GLU A 26 -17.26 3.51 -1.56
CA GLU A 26 -17.92 4.68 -2.14
C GLU A 26 -17.10 5.97 -1.98
N ARG A 27 -16.50 6.18 -0.78
CA ARG A 27 -15.66 7.35 -0.51
C ARG A 27 -14.37 7.34 -1.34
N LEU A 28 -13.64 6.22 -1.33
CA LEU A 28 -12.41 6.08 -2.11
C LEU A 28 -12.67 6.19 -3.61
N ALA A 29 -13.78 5.64 -4.11
CA ALA A 29 -14.20 5.77 -5.50
C ALA A 29 -14.47 7.22 -5.90
N ALA A 30 -15.15 7.99 -5.05
CA ALA A 30 -15.42 9.42 -5.31
C ALA A 30 -14.12 10.25 -5.37
N ILE A 31 -13.16 9.99 -4.47
CA ILE A 31 -11.84 10.63 -4.52
C ILE A 31 -11.13 10.22 -5.81
N LYS A 32 -11.12 8.92 -6.14
CA LYS A 32 -10.47 8.39 -7.36
C LYS A 32 -11.02 9.03 -8.63
N GLU A 33 -12.33 9.18 -8.74
CA GLU A 33 -13.00 9.82 -9.88
C GLU A 33 -12.52 11.27 -10.05
N ARG A 34 -12.50 12.06 -8.97
CA ARG A 34 -12.05 13.46 -8.99
C ARG A 34 -10.57 13.56 -9.40
N VAL A 35 -9.72 12.72 -8.82
CA VAL A 35 -8.27 12.71 -9.10
C VAL A 35 -7.97 12.25 -10.53
N THR A 36 -8.70 11.25 -11.04
CA THR A 36 -8.54 10.75 -12.42
C THR A 36 -8.80 11.84 -13.46
N ASN A 37 -9.79 12.70 -13.20
CA ASN A 37 -10.19 13.78 -14.10
C ASN A 37 -9.35 15.06 -13.95
N LEU A 38 -8.35 15.07 -13.07
CA LEU A 38 -7.49 16.23 -12.87
C LEU A 38 -6.57 16.43 -14.09
N PRO A 39 -6.47 17.63 -14.68
CA PRO A 39 -5.60 17.88 -15.84
C PRO A 39 -4.10 17.99 -15.48
N LEU A 40 -3.79 18.12 -14.19
CA LEU A 40 -2.43 18.31 -13.67
C LEU A 40 -1.85 17.00 -13.14
N SER A 41 -0.53 16.87 -13.18
CA SER A 41 0.21 15.74 -12.63
C SER A 41 0.34 15.75 -11.11
N CYS A 42 0.12 16.90 -10.48
CA CYS A 42 0.15 17.07 -9.03
C CYS A 42 -1.13 17.74 -8.53
N LEU A 43 -1.45 17.53 -7.26
CA LEU A 43 -2.64 18.06 -6.61
C LEU A 43 -2.28 19.34 -5.85
N SER A 44 -2.96 20.45 -6.13
CA SER A 44 -2.83 21.67 -5.32
C SER A 44 -3.32 21.43 -3.88
N GLU A 45 -2.83 22.21 -2.92
CA GLU A 45 -3.25 22.11 -1.52
C GLU A 45 -4.77 22.32 -1.37
N GLU A 46 -5.32 23.33 -2.04
CA GLU A 46 -6.77 23.59 -2.08
C GLU A 46 -7.57 22.39 -2.61
N PHE A 47 -7.08 21.73 -3.66
CA PHE A 47 -7.74 20.56 -4.21
C PHE A 47 -7.66 19.36 -3.26
N GLN A 48 -6.52 19.17 -2.59
CA GLN A 48 -6.34 18.12 -1.58
C GLN A 48 -7.35 18.29 -0.43
N GLU A 49 -7.45 19.49 0.14
CA GLU A 49 -8.40 19.81 1.21
C GLU A 49 -9.85 19.57 0.75
N HIS A 50 -10.20 20.04 -0.45
CA HIS A 50 -11.55 19.90 -1.01
C HIS A 50 -12.01 18.43 -1.19
N ILE A 51 -11.07 17.50 -1.37
CA ILE A 51 -11.39 16.07 -1.58
C ILE A 51 -11.10 15.19 -0.36
N GLY A 52 -10.77 15.79 0.79
CA GLY A 52 -10.50 15.05 2.04
C GLY A 52 -9.16 14.31 2.00
N ILE A 53 -8.11 14.95 1.47
CA ILE A 53 -6.73 14.48 1.59
C ILE A 53 -6.01 15.32 2.63
N VAL A 54 -5.48 14.65 3.65
CA VAL A 54 -4.63 15.26 4.68
C VAL A 54 -3.18 14.91 4.39
N LEU A 55 -2.35 15.93 4.19
CA LEU A 55 -0.93 15.76 3.90
C LEU A 55 -0.08 16.12 5.12
N THR A 56 0.77 15.18 5.52
CA THR A 56 1.74 15.31 6.62
C THR A 56 3.14 14.98 6.14
N TYR A 57 4.14 15.31 6.95
CA TYR A 57 5.55 15.04 6.66
C TYR A 57 6.12 13.98 7.60
N TYR A 58 7.04 13.17 7.08
CA TYR A 58 7.72 12.11 7.82
C TYR A 58 9.21 12.04 7.49
N ASP A 59 10.06 12.01 8.51
CA ASP A 59 11.50 11.76 8.33
C ASP A 59 11.82 10.27 8.47
N LEU A 60 12.46 9.70 7.43
CA LEU A 60 12.84 8.29 7.41
C LEU A 60 13.95 7.93 8.41
N ARG A 61 14.73 8.90 8.90
CA ARG A 61 15.88 8.68 9.80
C ARG A 61 15.44 8.64 11.26
N ASP A 62 14.66 9.64 11.67
CA ASP A 62 14.35 9.85 13.07
C ASP A 62 12.99 9.29 13.49
N HIS A 63 12.24 8.72 12.54
CA HIS A 63 10.89 8.15 12.75
C HIS A 63 9.88 9.14 13.33
N PHE A 64 10.22 10.43 13.38
CA PHE A 64 9.31 11.51 13.74
C PHE A 64 8.49 11.88 12.51
N GLY A 65 7.20 11.57 12.59
CA GLY A 65 6.18 12.14 11.71
C GLY A 65 5.42 13.22 12.46
N THR A 66 4.77 14.11 11.70
CA THR A 66 3.74 15.01 12.27
C THR A 66 2.40 14.31 12.44
N SER A 67 2.28 13.04 12.04
CA SER A 67 1.11 12.18 12.26
C SER A 67 1.30 11.31 13.49
N ASP A 68 0.25 11.21 14.30
CA ASP A 68 0.20 10.35 15.49
C ASP A 68 0.08 8.86 15.14
N LYS A 69 -0.25 8.53 13.88
CA LYS A 69 -0.46 7.15 13.42
C LYS A 69 0.67 6.69 12.50
N VAL A 70 1.31 5.59 12.88
CA VAL A 70 2.40 4.94 12.13
C VAL A 70 2.00 3.50 11.82
N TYR A 71 2.00 3.16 10.53
CA TYR A 71 1.67 1.80 10.07
C TYR A 71 2.89 1.02 9.55
N PHE A 72 4.02 1.71 9.38
CA PHE A 72 5.26 1.11 8.90
C PHE A 72 6.44 1.67 9.70
N ILE A 73 7.33 0.78 10.13
CA ILE A 73 8.65 1.14 10.66
C ILE A 73 9.73 0.50 9.79
N PRO A 74 10.91 1.12 9.62
CA PRO A 74 11.94 0.56 8.77
C PRO A 74 12.47 -0.72 9.37
N TYR A 75 12.97 -1.58 8.49
CA TYR A 75 13.75 -2.73 8.92
C TYR A 75 14.90 -2.27 9.83
N ALA A 76 15.10 -2.98 10.95
CA ALA A 76 16.05 -2.54 11.97
C ALA A 76 17.47 -2.49 11.39
N GLY A 77 18.13 -1.34 11.48
CA GLY A 77 19.47 -1.14 10.90
C GLY A 77 20.51 -2.14 11.41
N ARG A 78 20.41 -2.55 12.68
CA ARG A 78 21.29 -3.58 13.28
C ARG A 78 21.12 -4.98 12.68
N LEU A 79 19.95 -5.26 12.11
CA LEU A 79 19.64 -6.52 11.42
C LEU A 79 19.88 -6.39 9.92
N PHE A 80 20.15 -5.19 9.43
CA PHE A 80 20.38 -4.92 8.03
C PHE A 80 21.80 -5.43 7.66
N PRO A 81 21.93 -6.30 6.65
CA PRO A 81 23.20 -6.86 6.23
C PRO A 81 24.14 -5.77 5.72
N THR A 82 25.43 -5.96 5.95
CA THR A 82 26.45 -5.13 5.30
C THR A 82 26.43 -5.40 3.80
N ILE A 83 26.14 -4.37 3.00
CA ILE A 83 26.15 -4.47 1.54
C ILE A 83 27.61 -4.36 1.07
N PRO A 84 28.12 -5.34 0.30
CA PRO A 84 29.43 -5.21 -0.33
C PRO A 84 29.31 -4.27 -1.53
N TRP A 85 29.40 -2.96 -1.29
CA TRP A 85 29.14 -1.93 -2.30
C TRP A 85 30.02 -2.05 -3.55
N ASP A 86 31.27 -2.49 -3.37
CA ASP A 86 32.21 -2.72 -4.47
C ASP A 86 31.78 -3.90 -5.38
N GLU A 87 31.00 -4.84 -4.84
CA GLU A 87 30.52 -6.03 -5.56
C GLU A 87 29.09 -5.88 -6.08
N ALA A 88 28.28 -5.01 -5.46
CA ALA A 88 26.87 -4.81 -5.81
C ALA A 88 26.67 -4.35 -7.26
N LYS A 89 27.72 -3.83 -7.92
CA LYS A 89 27.75 -3.42 -9.35
C LYS A 89 26.50 -2.63 -9.72
N LEU A 90 26.26 -1.50 -9.05
CA LEU A 90 25.12 -0.65 -9.34
C LEU A 90 25.19 -0.15 -10.80
N PHE A 91 24.02 0.12 -11.39
CA PHE A 91 23.94 0.70 -12.72
C PHE A 91 24.37 2.17 -12.66
N ASP A 92 25.18 2.57 -13.64
CA ASP A 92 25.63 3.96 -13.80
C ASP A 92 24.49 4.88 -14.24
N PHE A 93 24.70 6.18 -14.03
CA PHE A 93 23.80 7.24 -14.46
C PHE A 93 23.63 7.24 -16.00
N ASP A 94 22.39 7.40 -16.46
CA ASP A 94 22.02 7.55 -17.87
C ASP A 94 21.05 8.72 -18.00
N PRO A 95 21.35 9.78 -18.80
CA PRO A 95 20.63 11.06 -18.80
C PRO A 95 19.20 11.03 -19.40
N SER A 96 18.66 9.86 -19.77
CA SER A 96 17.28 9.75 -20.22
C SER A 96 16.33 9.60 -19.02
N PRO A 97 15.29 10.44 -18.86
CA PRO A 97 14.36 10.36 -17.72
C PRO A 97 13.82 8.93 -17.46
N ARG A 98 13.53 8.18 -18.51
CA ARG A 98 13.07 6.79 -18.39
C ARG A 98 14.16 5.85 -17.86
N ARG A 99 15.38 6.00 -18.34
CA ARG A 99 16.51 5.19 -17.89
C ARG A 99 16.98 5.61 -16.51
N GLU A 100 16.87 6.90 -16.18
CA GLU A 100 17.09 7.42 -14.83
C GLU A 100 16.16 6.77 -13.81
N THR A 101 14.85 6.87 -14.04
CA THR A 101 13.84 6.24 -13.19
C THR A 101 14.09 4.72 -13.07
N TYR A 102 14.41 4.06 -14.19
CA TYR A 102 14.62 2.62 -14.20
C TYR A 102 15.91 2.19 -13.47
N HIS A 103 17.00 2.97 -13.54
CA HIS A 103 18.24 2.63 -12.84
C HIS A 103 18.02 2.60 -11.32
N ILE A 104 17.23 3.53 -10.75
CA ILE A 104 16.98 3.57 -9.30
C ILE A 104 16.27 2.29 -8.88
N HIS A 105 15.21 1.94 -9.62
CA HIS A 105 14.47 0.71 -9.38
C HIS A 105 15.38 -0.53 -9.42
N ARG A 106 16.28 -0.62 -10.40
CA ARG A 106 17.21 -1.75 -10.56
C ARG A 106 18.30 -1.79 -9.49
N ASN A 107 18.82 -0.62 -9.09
CA ASN A 107 19.78 -0.51 -8.00
C ASN A 107 19.15 -0.95 -6.68
N LEU A 108 17.92 -0.52 -6.39
CA LEU A 108 17.15 -1.00 -5.25
C LEU A 108 16.98 -2.54 -5.30
N ASP A 109 16.58 -3.11 -6.44
CA ASP A 109 16.45 -4.58 -6.55
C ASP A 109 17.77 -5.33 -6.29
N LYS A 110 18.89 -4.80 -6.78
CA LYS A 110 20.22 -5.39 -6.51
C LYS A 110 20.57 -5.35 -5.03
N ILE A 111 20.32 -4.22 -4.37
CA ILE A 111 20.55 -4.07 -2.93
C ILE A 111 19.63 -5.03 -2.14
N LEU A 112 18.36 -5.10 -2.54
CA LEU A 112 17.36 -5.93 -1.88
C LEU A 112 17.64 -7.43 -2.01
N ALA A 113 18.34 -7.86 -3.07
CA ALA A 113 18.75 -9.25 -3.23
C ALA A 113 19.64 -9.75 -2.08
N TYR A 114 20.33 -8.85 -1.36
CA TYR A 114 21.15 -9.21 -0.19
C TYR A 114 20.34 -9.41 1.10
N LEU A 115 19.05 -9.04 1.12
CA LEU A 115 18.20 -9.06 2.31
C LEU A 115 17.43 -10.38 2.50
N THR A 116 18.06 -11.53 2.32
CA THR A 116 17.37 -12.80 2.60
C THR A 116 17.19 -12.97 4.13
N PRO A 117 15.98 -13.20 4.67
CA PRO A 117 14.72 -13.49 3.97
C PRO A 117 13.64 -12.38 4.11
N ILE A 118 13.64 -11.41 3.21
CA ILE A 118 12.49 -10.52 2.93
C ILE A 118 11.16 -11.29 2.84
N LYS A 119 11.21 -12.53 2.32
CA LYS A 119 10.05 -13.40 2.10
C LYS A 119 9.32 -13.83 3.38
N GLU A 120 9.92 -13.63 4.55
CA GLU A 120 9.28 -13.89 5.85
C GLU A 120 8.33 -12.75 6.28
N ILE A 121 8.47 -11.55 5.71
CA ILE A 121 7.61 -10.41 6.06
C ILE A 121 6.68 -10.06 4.92
N TRP A 122 7.19 -10.08 3.68
CA TRP A 122 6.46 -9.64 2.50
C TRP A 122 6.35 -10.75 1.46
N THR A 123 5.16 -10.91 0.90
CA THR A 123 4.93 -11.77 -0.27
C THR A 123 4.69 -10.88 -1.47
N GLU A 124 5.60 -10.91 -2.44
CA GLU A 124 5.39 -10.25 -3.72
C GLU A 124 4.20 -10.88 -4.44
N ARG A 125 3.28 -10.05 -4.89
CA ARG A 125 2.03 -10.49 -5.52
C ARG A 125 1.64 -9.53 -6.60
N LYS A 126 1.10 -10.07 -7.69
CA LYS A 126 0.34 -9.25 -8.62
C LYS A 126 -1.10 -9.13 -8.15
N PHE A 127 -1.53 -7.93 -7.76
CA PHE A 127 -2.91 -7.70 -7.34
C PHE A 127 -3.84 -7.62 -8.56
N PHE A 128 -3.30 -7.22 -9.70
CA PHE A 128 -4.04 -7.09 -10.95
C PHE A 128 -3.58 -8.18 -11.92
N GLY A 129 -4.53 -8.71 -12.71
CA GLY A 129 -4.20 -9.68 -13.76
C GLY A 129 -3.25 -9.10 -14.79
N ASP A 130 -2.52 -9.96 -15.52
CA ASP A 130 -1.46 -9.54 -16.45
C ASP A 130 -1.89 -8.55 -17.55
N ASN A 131 -3.20 -8.41 -17.79
CA ASN A 131 -3.78 -7.51 -18.79
C ASN A 131 -4.24 -6.15 -18.22
N VAL A 132 -4.11 -5.91 -16.92
CA VAL A 132 -4.52 -4.66 -16.26
C VAL A 132 -3.27 -3.90 -15.85
N GLN A 133 -2.86 -2.93 -16.67
CA GLN A 133 -1.83 -1.98 -16.27
C GLN A 133 -2.39 -1.02 -15.22
N VAL A 134 -1.80 -1.02 -14.02
CA VAL A 134 -2.03 0.05 -13.05
C VAL A 134 -1.06 1.18 -13.37
N GLY A 135 -1.58 2.18 -14.09
CA GLY A 135 -0.79 3.28 -14.60
C GLY A 135 -1.56 4.10 -15.63
N GLU A 136 -0.92 5.17 -16.08
CA GLU A 136 -1.36 5.93 -17.25
C GLU A 136 -0.67 5.38 -18.51
N ASP A 137 -1.26 5.57 -19.69
CA ASP A 137 -0.73 5.02 -20.95
C ASP A 137 0.68 5.57 -21.21
N PHE A 138 1.54 4.79 -21.89
CA PHE A 138 2.87 5.23 -22.30
C PHE A 138 2.87 6.48 -23.19
N ARG A 139 1.71 6.82 -23.77
CA ARG A 139 1.42 7.99 -24.61
C ARG A 139 0.91 9.18 -23.81
N ASP A 140 0.52 8.98 -22.55
CA ASP A 140 0.06 10.07 -21.70
C ASP A 140 1.22 10.96 -21.27
N VAL A 141 0.92 12.25 -21.12
CA VAL A 141 1.90 13.29 -20.73
C VAL A 141 2.55 12.96 -19.38
N TYR A 142 1.83 12.26 -18.50
CA TYR A 142 2.25 11.93 -17.15
C TYR A 142 2.38 10.42 -16.94
N HIS A 143 2.97 9.72 -17.91
CA HIS A 143 3.18 8.27 -17.84
C HIS A 143 3.77 7.82 -16.50
N TRP A 144 3.08 6.89 -15.84
CA TRP A 144 3.52 6.20 -14.63
C TRP A 144 2.94 4.78 -14.60
N TYR A 145 3.59 3.88 -13.86
CA TYR A 145 3.03 2.55 -13.58
C TYR A 145 3.64 1.91 -12.33
N VAL A 146 2.93 0.94 -11.77
CA VAL A 146 3.43 0.13 -10.64
C VAL A 146 4.33 -1.00 -11.15
N VAL A 147 5.52 -1.15 -10.56
CA VAL A 147 6.51 -2.18 -10.95
C VAL A 147 6.70 -3.29 -9.93
N LYS A 148 6.44 -3.02 -8.66
CA LYS A 148 6.55 -3.97 -7.56
C LYS A 148 5.41 -3.72 -6.60
N GLU A 149 4.85 -4.81 -6.11
CA GLU A 149 3.70 -4.86 -5.22
C GLU A 149 3.89 -6.06 -4.29
N ALA A 150 3.65 -5.85 -3.00
CA ALA A 150 3.74 -6.90 -2.01
C ALA A 150 2.73 -6.73 -0.89
N ASP A 151 2.23 -7.85 -0.39
CA ASP A 151 1.38 -7.96 0.80
C ASP A 151 2.22 -8.35 2.01
N ALA A 152 1.86 -7.81 3.18
CA ALA A 152 2.35 -8.36 4.43
C ALA A 152 1.87 -9.83 4.54
N GLN A 153 2.78 -10.73 4.91
CA GLN A 153 2.57 -12.16 4.78
C GLN A 153 1.45 -12.69 5.69
N LYS A 154 0.55 -13.53 5.10
CA LYS A 154 -0.32 -14.61 5.66
C LYS A 154 -1.03 -14.39 7.01
N ASP A 155 -1.03 -13.17 7.51
CA ASP A 155 -1.75 -12.77 8.70
C ASP A 155 -2.95 -11.93 8.24
N PRO A 156 -4.19 -12.44 8.38
CA PRO A 156 -5.40 -11.66 8.08
C PRO A 156 -5.44 -10.33 8.85
N GLU A 157 -4.74 -10.25 9.99
CA GLU A 157 -4.59 -9.04 10.79
C GLU A 157 -3.50 -8.09 10.27
N LYS A 158 -2.83 -8.41 9.16
CA LYS A 158 -1.86 -7.52 8.50
C LYS A 158 -2.31 -7.21 7.08
N THR A 159 -3.11 -6.15 6.97
CA THR A 159 -3.65 -5.67 5.70
C THR A 159 -2.70 -4.77 4.91
N HIS A 160 -1.49 -4.54 5.42
CA HIS A 160 -0.50 -3.65 4.81
C HIS A 160 -0.09 -4.10 3.41
N CYS A 161 0.20 -3.12 2.56
CA CYS A 161 0.71 -3.30 1.21
C CYS A 161 1.88 -2.34 0.95
N THR A 162 2.86 -2.78 0.18
CA THR A 162 3.93 -1.91 -0.35
C THR A 162 3.87 -1.86 -1.86
N LEU A 163 4.04 -0.68 -2.43
CA LEU A 163 4.06 -0.41 -3.87
C LEU A 163 5.35 0.31 -4.25
N ARG A 164 5.86 0.03 -5.45
CA ARG A 164 6.87 0.86 -6.10
C ARG A 164 6.31 1.39 -7.41
N VAL A 165 6.26 2.71 -7.51
CA VAL A 165 5.69 3.44 -8.66
C VAL A 165 6.83 4.08 -9.43
N LEU A 166 6.90 3.82 -10.74
CA LEU A 166 7.81 4.54 -11.63
C LEU A 166 7.06 5.72 -12.25
N GLN A 167 7.69 6.88 -12.21
CA GLN A 167 7.23 8.13 -12.78
C GLN A 167 8.32 8.70 -13.69
N TYR A 168 7.91 9.28 -14.81
CA TYR A 168 8.85 9.82 -15.82
C TYR A 168 8.84 11.35 -15.92
N THR A 169 8.17 11.99 -14.97
CA THR A 169 8.16 13.44 -14.78
C THR A 169 9.11 13.83 -13.66
N GLU A 170 9.50 15.09 -13.60
CA GLU A 170 10.14 15.62 -12.40
C GLU A 170 9.17 15.53 -11.20
N PRO A 171 9.69 15.26 -9.99
CA PRO A 171 8.86 15.29 -8.80
C PRO A 171 8.55 16.74 -8.39
N GLU A 172 7.35 16.93 -7.88
CA GLU A 172 6.93 18.15 -7.18
C GLU A 172 6.92 17.92 -5.68
N GLU A 173 7.06 18.98 -4.86
CA GLU A 173 6.84 18.85 -3.43
C GLU A 173 5.38 18.48 -3.10
N LEU A 174 4.43 18.88 -3.94
CA LEU A 174 3.03 18.47 -3.86
C LEU A 174 2.85 16.96 -4.11
N LEU A 175 1.69 16.42 -3.74
CA LEU A 175 1.35 15.02 -4.04
C LEU A 175 1.16 14.82 -5.54
N MET A 176 1.77 13.76 -6.08
CA MET A 176 1.58 13.39 -7.48
C MET A 176 0.26 12.63 -7.64
N ARG A 177 -0.42 12.85 -8.76
CA ARG A 177 -1.65 12.15 -9.15
C ARG A 177 -1.46 10.63 -9.13
N SER A 178 -0.32 10.15 -9.63
CA SER A 178 0.10 8.76 -9.64
C SER A 178 0.18 8.11 -8.25
N GLU A 179 0.67 8.83 -7.25
CA GLU A 179 0.78 8.36 -5.86
C GLU A 179 -0.61 8.21 -5.23
N VAL A 180 -1.51 9.14 -5.53
CA VAL A 180 -2.89 9.10 -5.04
C VAL A 180 -3.69 7.99 -5.73
N LEU A 181 -3.62 7.91 -7.06
CA LEU A 181 -4.35 6.89 -7.83
C LEU A 181 -3.87 5.48 -7.51
N SER A 182 -2.57 5.27 -7.28
CA SER A 182 -2.06 3.98 -6.84
C SER A 182 -2.56 3.62 -5.44
N ALA A 183 -2.44 4.51 -4.45
CA ALA A 183 -2.96 4.26 -3.10
C ALA A 183 -4.45 3.84 -3.13
N LEU A 184 -5.29 4.65 -3.79
CA LEU A 184 -6.74 4.41 -3.92
C LEU A 184 -7.03 3.07 -4.59
N THR A 185 -6.36 2.80 -5.71
CA THR A 185 -6.59 1.58 -6.49
C THR A 185 -6.29 0.33 -5.67
N TYR A 186 -5.21 0.32 -4.90
CA TYR A 186 -4.87 -0.84 -4.07
C TYR A 186 -5.74 -0.96 -2.83
N MET A 187 -6.04 0.14 -2.13
CA MET A 187 -6.97 0.11 -0.98
C MET A 187 -8.35 -0.42 -1.40
N MET A 188 -8.90 0.11 -2.50
CA MET A 188 -10.16 -0.36 -3.08
C MET A 188 -10.10 -1.84 -3.46
N HIS A 189 -9.00 -2.28 -4.08
CA HIS A 189 -8.89 -3.69 -4.47
C HIS A 189 -8.85 -4.61 -3.23
N LYS A 190 -8.05 -4.27 -2.20
CA LYS A 190 -7.96 -5.06 -0.97
C LYS A 190 -9.28 -5.14 -0.20
N LEU A 191 -10.12 -4.11 -0.27
CA LEU A 191 -11.46 -4.15 0.34
C LEU A 191 -12.33 -5.29 -0.21
N THR A 192 -12.08 -5.74 -1.44
CA THR A 192 -12.86 -6.81 -2.10
C THR A 192 -12.41 -8.23 -1.72
N TYR A 193 -11.25 -8.38 -1.06
CA TYR A 193 -10.72 -9.70 -0.72
C TYR A 193 -11.46 -10.31 0.48
N LYS A 194 -11.95 -11.55 0.28
CA LYS A 194 -12.63 -12.33 1.31
C LYS A 194 -11.74 -12.59 2.54
N CYS A 195 -10.44 -12.80 2.35
CA CYS A 195 -9.51 -13.03 3.47
C CYS A 195 -9.33 -11.83 4.41
N TYR A 196 -9.85 -10.66 4.05
CA TYR A 196 -9.85 -9.46 4.89
C TYR A 196 -11.26 -9.06 5.32
N GLU A 197 -12.21 -10.00 5.38
CA GLU A 197 -13.64 -9.77 5.65
C GLU A 197 -13.90 -8.90 6.88
N ASP A 198 -13.05 -8.97 7.90
CA ASP A 198 -13.19 -8.29 9.17
C ASP A 198 -12.31 -7.04 9.32
N GLN A 199 -11.60 -6.66 8.26
CA GLN A 199 -10.68 -5.53 8.23
C GLN A 199 -11.27 -4.35 7.46
N THR A 200 -10.98 -3.13 7.92
CA THR A 200 -11.45 -1.89 7.26
C THR A 200 -10.36 -0.84 7.06
N ILE A 201 -9.16 -1.05 7.63
CA ILE A 201 -7.98 -0.22 7.40
C ILE A 201 -7.01 -1.03 6.53
N PHE A 202 -6.48 -0.39 5.48
CA PHE A 202 -5.55 -0.99 4.52
C PHE A 202 -4.38 -0.05 4.26
N PRO A 203 -3.37 0.00 5.14
CA PRO A 203 -2.25 0.92 4.97
C PRO A 203 -1.42 0.56 3.74
N VAL A 204 -0.98 1.58 2.99
CA VAL A 204 -0.15 1.44 1.80
C VAL A 204 1.13 2.22 1.98
N LEU A 205 2.29 1.58 1.77
CA LEU A 205 3.57 2.26 1.65
C LEU A 205 3.92 2.37 0.16
N ILE A 206 4.18 3.57 -0.32
CA ILE A 206 4.54 3.83 -1.71
C ILE A 206 5.99 4.29 -1.78
N THR A 207 6.82 3.58 -2.54
CA THR A 207 8.13 4.06 -3.00
C THR A 207 7.94 4.70 -4.37
N SER A 208 7.97 6.02 -4.40
CA SER A 208 7.71 6.83 -5.58
C SER A 208 9.04 7.21 -6.24
N ILE A 209 9.32 6.64 -7.42
CA ILE A 209 10.59 6.77 -8.13
C ILE A 209 10.41 7.66 -9.35
N PHE A 210 11.24 8.70 -9.42
CA PHE A 210 11.31 9.69 -10.49
C PHE A 210 12.70 9.64 -11.15
N PRO A 211 12.99 10.44 -12.19
CA PRO A 211 14.33 10.58 -12.72
C PRO A 211 15.33 11.01 -11.63
N SER A 212 16.27 10.13 -11.30
CA SER A 212 17.31 10.31 -10.27
C SER A 212 16.81 10.74 -8.88
N LYS A 213 15.53 10.57 -8.58
CA LYS A 213 14.91 11.03 -7.34
C LYS A 213 13.93 10.02 -6.80
N VAL A 214 13.77 9.97 -5.49
CA VAL A 214 12.80 9.09 -4.85
C VAL A 214 12.20 9.73 -3.62
N ARG A 215 10.94 9.40 -3.32
CA ARG A 215 10.35 9.67 -2.01
C ARG A 215 9.48 8.51 -1.57
N ILE A 216 9.20 8.45 -0.27
CA ILE A 216 8.35 7.42 0.32
C ILE A 216 7.10 8.08 0.88
N LEU A 217 5.95 7.41 0.72
CA LEU A 217 4.68 7.85 1.25
C LEU A 217 4.04 6.72 2.06
N GLN A 218 3.58 7.03 3.26
CA GLN A 218 2.66 6.18 4.01
C GLN A 218 1.24 6.71 3.80
N VAL A 219 0.31 5.81 3.49
CA VAL A 219 -1.07 6.19 3.17
C VAL A 219 -2.04 5.30 3.93
N TYR A 220 -3.08 5.89 4.51
CA TYR A 220 -4.22 5.16 5.08
C TYR A 220 -5.49 5.99 5.01
N PHE A 221 -6.64 5.31 5.05
CA PHE A 221 -7.95 5.94 5.17
C PHE A 221 -8.48 5.70 6.58
N ASP A 222 -8.95 6.75 7.26
CA ASP A 222 -9.40 6.67 8.65
C ASP A 222 -10.93 6.63 8.83
N GLY A 223 -11.67 6.69 7.72
CA GLY A 223 -13.14 6.76 7.68
C GLY A 223 -13.68 8.09 7.20
N GLU A 224 -12.88 9.14 7.27
CA GLU A 224 -13.23 10.49 6.88
C GLU A 224 -12.27 10.98 5.80
N ASP A 225 -10.97 10.99 6.11
CA ASP A 225 -9.93 11.52 5.26
C ASP A 225 -8.93 10.45 4.80
N LEU A 226 -8.34 10.70 3.64
CA LEU A 226 -7.21 9.95 3.11
C LEU A 226 -5.91 10.63 3.53
N HIS A 227 -5.21 10.01 4.47
CA HIS A 227 -3.99 10.55 5.06
C HIS A 227 -2.79 10.13 4.25
N PHE A 228 -1.98 11.09 3.81
CA PHE A 228 -0.65 10.88 3.27
C PHE A 228 0.39 11.44 4.24
N SER A 229 1.42 10.65 4.48
CA SER A 229 2.63 11.09 5.16
C SER A 229 3.80 10.90 4.22
N LYS A 230 4.32 11.98 3.65
CA LYS A 230 5.42 11.93 2.66
C LYS A 230 6.76 12.32 3.26
N THR A 231 7.82 11.79 2.68
CA THR A 231 9.20 12.25 2.96
C THR A 231 9.57 13.43 2.07
N HIS A 232 10.71 14.05 2.36
CA HIS A 232 11.40 14.86 1.36
C HIS A 232 11.83 14.00 0.17
N ILE A 233 12.16 14.66 -0.93
CA ILE A 233 12.70 14.01 -2.13
C ILE A 233 14.19 13.76 -1.92
N TYR A 234 14.61 12.51 -2.04
CA TYR A 234 16.01 12.11 -2.01
C TYR A 234 16.58 12.16 -3.42
N ASP A 235 17.65 12.94 -3.60
CA ASP A 235 18.43 12.95 -4.84
C ASP A 235 19.41 11.76 -4.85
N LEU A 236 19.41 11.03 -5.96
CA LEU A 236 20.21 9.83 -6.24
C LEU A 236 21.07 9.99 -7.49
N LYS A 237 21.27 11.21 -8.01
CA LYS A 237 22.18 11.47 -9.14
C LYS A 237 23.59 10.99 -8.85
N GLU A 238 24.04 11.18 -7.61
CA GLU A 238 25.28 10.60 -7.11
C GLU A 238 24.95 9.33 -6.33
N THR A 239 25.74 8.27 -6.53
CA THR A 239 25.56 7.02 -5.80
C THR A 239 25.84 7.25 -4.32
N ASN A 240 24.77 7.37 -3.53
CA ASN A 240 24.86 7.55 -2.08
C ASN A 240 24.45 6.25 -1.38
N HIS A 241 25.45 5.48 -0.92
CA HIS A 241 25.26 4.22 -0.20
C HIS A 241 24.38 4.36 1.04
N GLN A 242 24.47 5.48 1.77
CA GLN A 242 23.66 5.72 2.96
C GLN A 242 22.19 5.91 2.60
N THR A 243 21.90 6.69 1.55
CA THR A 243 20.53 6.88 1.05
C THR A 243 19.96 5.57 0.53
N TYR A 244 20.72 4.81 -0.26
CA TYR A 244 20.30 3.49 -0.73
C TYR A 244 20.05 2.49 0.41
N THR A 245 20.88 2.51 1.46
CA THR A 245 20.64 1.70 2.67
C THR A 245 19.35 2.10 3.36
N LEU A 246 19.10 3.41 3.52
CA LEU A 246 17.88 3.93 4.12
C LEU A 246 16.64 3.49 3.33
N LEU A 247 16.65 3.69 2.00
CA LEU A 247 15.55 3.32 1.12
C LEU A 247 15.30 1.81 1.13
N ALA A 248 16.35 0.99 1.11
CA ALA A 248 16.24 -0.46 1.17
C ALA A 248 15.59 -0.95 2.48
N ARG A 249 15.91 -0.31 3.61
CA ARG A 249 15.25 -0.60 4.91
C ARG A 249 13.76 -0.27 4.90
N TRP A 250 13.35 0.68 4.07
CA TRP A 250 11.95 1.09 3.91
C TRP A 250 11.22 0.37 2.77
N ALA A 251 11.92 -0.28 1.85
CA ALA A 251 11.29 -1.06 0.79
C ALA A 251 10.63 -2.35 1.31
N TYR A 252 11.08 -2.88 2.46
CA TYR A 252 10.43 -3.97 3.19
C TYR A 252 10.35 -3.63 4.69
N PRO A 253 9.48 -2.67 5.05
CA PRO A 253 9.34 -2.23 6.44
C PRO A 253 8.70 -3.33 7.29
N ILE A 254 8.73 -3.19 8.62
CA ILE A 254 7.90 -3.98 9.51
C ILE A 254 6.50 -3.36 9.54
N PRO A 255 5.43 -4.12 9.20
CA PRO A 255 4.06 -3.68 9.42
C PRO A 255 3.79 -3.44 10.91
N CYS A 256 3.21 -2.29 11.25
CA CYS A 256 2.84 -1.93 12.61
C CYS A 256 1.54 -1.11 12.64
N GLY A 257 1.23 -0.53 13.79
CA GLY A 257 0.03 0.29 13.98
C GLY A 257 -1.21 -0.53 14.31
N ASP A 258 -2.20 0.16 14.87
CA ASP A 258 -3.48 -0.43 15.26
C ASP A 258 -4.44 -0.44 14.06
N LEU A 259 -4.80 -1.61 13.56
CA LEU A 259 -5.75 -1.79 12.45
C LEU A 259 -7.21 -1.87 12.92
N LYS A 260 -7.53 -1.30 14.08
CA LYS A 260 -8.92 -1.20 14.58
C LYS A 260 -9.87 -0.67 13.52
N ALA A 261 -11.09 -1.20 13.56
CA ALA A 261 -12.09 -0.88 12.57
C ALA A 261 -12.35 0.63 12.47
N VAL A 262 -12.36 1.11 11.24
CA VAL A 262 -12.68 2.49 10.87
C VAL A 262 -14.01 2.93 11.50
N ASN A 263 -14.04 4.14 12.03
CA ASN A 263 -15.27 4.73 12.59
C ASN A 263 -16.10 5.42 11.50
N ILE A 264 -16.65 4.61 10.59
CA ILE A 264 -17.57 5.06 9.54
C ILE A 264 -18.94 4.43 9.72
N ARG A 265 -19.99 5.19 9.39
CA ARG A 265 -21.35 4.65 9.32
C ARG A 265 -21.46 3.73 8.11
N GLY A 266 -21.85 2.48 8.36
CA GLY A 266 -22.09 1.50 7.31
C GLY A 266 -23.18 1.92 6.33
N LYS A 267 -23.03 1.49 5.07
CA LYS A 267 -24.03 1.62 4.01
C LYS A 267 -24.74 0.29 3.84
N LYS A 268 -26.06 0.36 3.65
CA LYS A 268 -26.89 -0.84 3.44
C LYS A 268 -26.36 -1.62 2.23
N LEU A 269 -26.16 -2.92 2.42
CA LEU A 269 -25.72 -3.83 1.36
C LEU A 269 -26.85 -4.05 0.34
N SER A 270 -26.46 -4.33 -0.91
CA SER A 270 -27.42 -4.74 -1.94
C SER A 270 -27.98 -6.12 -1.63
N THR A 271 -29.16 -6.43 -2.17
CA THR A 271 -29.78 -7.76 -2.01
C THR A 271 -28.84 -8.87 -2.49
N ALA A 272 -28.15 -8.68 -3.61
CA ALA A 272 -27.20 -9.65 -4.14
C ALA A 272 -26.00 -9.91 -3.21
N VAL A 273 -25.48 -8.88 -2.53
CA VAL A 273 -24.40 -9.07 -1.55
C VAL A 273 -24.92 -9.77 -0.30
N MET A 274 -26.15 -9.45 0.14
CA MET A 274 -26.78 -10.15 1.26
C MET A 274 -27.00 -11.64 0.97
N GLU A 275 -27.45 -11.98 -0.24
CA GLU A 275 -27.60 -13.38 -0.68
C GLU A 275 -26.25 -14.12 -0.61
N GLN A 276 -25.17 -13.54 -1.15
CA GLN A 276 -23.82 -14.14 -1.06
C GLN A 276 -23.32 -14.36 0.37
N VAL A 277 -23.72 -13.48 1.30
CA VAL A 277 -23.35 -13.58 2.71
C VAL A 277 -24.11 -14.72 3.39
N GLU A 278 -25.38 -14.95 3.03
CA GLU A 278 -26.13 -16.11 3.51
C GLU A 278 -25.61 -17.41 2.90
N ASP A 279 -25.32 -17.46 1.59
CA ASP A 279 -24.72 -18.62 0.94
C ASP A 279 -23.40 -19.03 1.61
N TRP A 280 -22.53 -18.05 1.88
CA TRP A 280 -21.26 -18.29 2.56
C TRP A 280 -21.45 -18.83 3.99
N LYS A 281 -22.47 -18.34 4.71
CA LYS A 281 -22.80 -18.83 6.03
C LYS A 281 -23.26 -20.30 6.00
N GLU A 282 -24.10 -20.66 5.03
CA GLU A 282 -24.54 -22.04 4.83
C GLU A 282 -23.36 -22.98 4.52
N GLU A 283 -22.40 -22.53 3.70
CA GLU A 283 -21.16 -23.27 3.41
C GLU A 283 -20.31 -23.48 4.69
N GLN A 284 -20.16 -22.45 5.52
CA GLN A 284 -19.43 -22.57 6.80
C GLN A 284 -20.12 -23.50 7.79
N GLU A 285 -21.46 -23.45 7.89
CA GLU A 285 -22.23 -24.34 8.76
C GLU A 285 -22.13 -25.80 8.29
N ALA A 286 -22.16 -26.05 6.98
CA ALA A 286 -21.97 -27.39 6.42
C ALA A 286 -20.56 -27.94 6.67
N MET A 287 -19.51 -27.14 6.46
CA MET A 287 -18.12 -27.55 6.73
C MET A 287 -17.87 -27.89 8.20
N ASN A 288 -18.50 -27.15 9.13
CA ASN A 288 -18.38 -27.41 10.57
C ASN A 288 -19.15 -28.65 11.04
N MET A 289 -20.12 -29.16 10.26
CA MET A 289 -20.84 -30.40 10.57
C MET A 289 -20.06 -31.66 10.15
N ASP A 290 -19.23 -31.59 9.10
CA ASP A 290 -18.40 -32.72 8.63
C ASP A 290 -17.13 -32.95 9.49
N ASP A 291 -16.65 -31.93 10.21
CA ASP A 291 -15.52 -32.03 11.16
C ASP A 291 -15.95 -32.48 12.58
N SER A 292 -17.23 -32.78 12.79
CA SER A 292 -17.70 -33.43 14.01
C SER A 292 -17.18 -34.87 14.03
N PRO A 293 -16.30 -35.28 14.97
CA PRO A 293 -15.93 -36.69 15.08
C PRO A 293 -17.20 -37.47 15.42
N ASP A 294 -17.56 -38.39 14.52
CA ASP A 294 -18.71 -39.27 14.69
C ASP A 294 -18.78 -39.85 16.10
N LYS A 295 -20.00 -39.81 16.66
CA LYS A 295 -20.41 -40.45 17.90
C LYS A 295 -20.32 -41.97 17.83
#